data_AF-A0A926UXL4-F1
#
_entry.id   AF-A0A926UXL4-F1
#
_cell.length_a   1.000
_cell.length_b   1.000
_cell.length_c   1.000
_cell.angle_alpha   90.00
_cell.angle_beta   90.00
_cell.angle_gamma   90.00
#
_symmetry.space_group_name_H-M   'P 1'
#
loop_
_entity.id
_entity.type
_entity.pdbx_description
1 polymer ?
#
loop_
_entity_poly.entity_id
_entity_poly.type
_entity_poly.pdbx_seq_one_letter_code
_entity_poly.pdbx_strand_id
1 'polypeptide(L)' 'MLSINLDRETEAYLAEIIAQENSTSEELLKKLIYQHWQTLKPRQTLAQRRGGHPKNLLQDAAPDASLRETRKQIK' A
#
# COMPACT_ATOMS: atom_id res chain seq x y z
N MET A 1 -17.29 -1.96 -24.12
CA MET A 1 -17.91 -1.47 -22.86
C MET A 1 -18.06 -2.67 -21.95
N LEU A 2 -17.53 -2.62 -20.73
CA LEU A 2 -17.88 -3.59 -19.69
C LEU A 2 -19.30 -3.26 -19.21
N SER A 3 -20.23 -4.22 -19.29
CA SER A 3 -21.54 -4.11 -18.67
C SER A 3 -21.43 -4.62 -17.23
N ILE A 4 -21.55 -3.73 -16.25
CA ILE A 4 -21.54 -4.09 -14.84
C ILE A 4 -23.00 -4.18 -14.41
N ASN A 5 -23.42 -5.36 -13.95
CA ASN A 5 -24.72 -5.51 -13.30
C ASN A 5 -24.53 -5.19 -11.81
N LEU A 6 -25.21 -4.15 -11.34
CA LEU A 6 -25.24 -3.77 -9.94
C LEU A 6 -26.59 -4.21 -9.35
N ASP A 7 -26.57 -4.68 -8.11
CA ASP A 7 -27.80 -4.90 -7.36
C ASP A 7 -28.46 -3.55 -7.04
N ARG A 8 -29.78 -3.57 -6.86
CA ARG A 8 -30.61 -2.37 -6.60
C ARG A 8 -30.09 -1.51 -5.44
N GLU A 9 -29.61 -2.14 -4.38
CA GLU A 9 -29.03 -1.44 -3.22
C GLU A 9 -27.73 -0.73 -3.59
N THR A 10 -26.89 -1.40 -4.39
CA THR A 10 -25.60 -0.85 -4.84
C THR A 10 -25.79 0.31 -5.82
N GLU A 11 -26.82 0.28 -6.65
CA GLU A 11 -27.22 1.41 -7.50
C GLU A 11 -27.62 2.63 -6.67
N ALA A 12 -28.34 2.43 -5.56
CA ALA A 12 -28.70 3.51 -4.64
C ALA A 12 -27.46 4.16 -4.01
N TYR A 13 -26.50 3.35 -3.53
CA TYR A 13 -25.23 3.88 -3.01
C TYR A 13 -24.45 4.66 -4.07
N LEU A 14 -24.39 4.16 -5.30
CA LEU A 14 -23.71 4.84 -6.39
C LEU A 14 -24.34 6.21 -6.69
N ALA A 15 -25.68 6.29 -6.69
CA ALA A 15 -26.39 7.55 -6.88
C ALA A 15 -26.12 8.56 -5.75
N GLU A 16 -26.11 8.11 -4.49
CA GLU A 16 -25.80 8.95 -3.34
C GLU A 16 -24.37 9.51 -3.40
N ILE A 17 -23.38 8.67 -3.71
CA ILE A 17 -21.98 9.10 -3.76
C ILE A 17 -21.77 10.09 -4.92
N ILE A 18 -22.38 9.84 -6.09
CA ILE A 18 -22.33 10.75 -7.23
C ILE A 18 -22.93 12.12 -6.87
N ALA A 19 -24.06 12.13 -6.17
CA ALA A 19 -24.70 13.37 -5.73
C ALA A 19 -23.85 14.15 -4.72
N GLN A 20 -23.12 13.44 -3.84
CA GLN A 20 -22.28 14.06 -2.82
C GLN A 20 -20.94 14.58 -3.36
N GLU A 21 -20.27 13.81 -4.21
CA GLU A 21 -18.96 14.17 -4.77
C GLU A 21 -19.07 15.07 -6.03
N ASN A 22 -20.28 15.28 -6.58
CA ASN A 22 -20.52 15.98 -7.85
C ASN A 22 -19.65 15.43 -9.00
N SER A 23 -19.44 14.12 -9.03
CA SER A 23 -18.57 13.43 -9.99
C SER A 23 -19.36 12.52 -10.93
N THR A 24 -18.75 12.08 -12.02
CA THR A 24 -19.39 11.08 -12.90
C THR A 24 -19.19 9.65 -12.38
N SER A 25 -20.07 8.74 -12.80
CA SER A 25 -19.93 7.30 -12.50
C SER A 25 -18.61 6.72 -13.04
N GLU A 26 -18.15 7.20 -14.19
CA GLU A 26 -16.90 6.77 -14.81
C GLU A 26 -15.67 7.17 -13.99
N GLU A 27 -15.61 8.42 -13.52
CA GLU A 27 -14.52 8.90 -12.67
C GLU A 27 -14.47 8.17 -11.34
N LEU A 28 -15.64 7.95 -10.73
CA LEU A 28 -15.77 7.21 -9.49
C LEU A 28 -15.30 5.76 -9.66
N LEU A 29 -15.69 5.09 -10.75
CA LEU A 29 -15.21 3.73 -11.07
C LEU A 29 -13.70 3.69 -11.26
N LYS A 30 -13.10 4.64 -12.00
CA LYS A 30 -11.64 4.72 -12.16
C LYS A 30 -10.92 4.87 -10.82
N LYS A 31 -11.43 5.74 -9.95
CA LYS A 31 -10.89 5.99 -8.59
C LYS A 31 -10.98 4.73 -7.73
N LEU A 32 -12.13 4.07 -7.68
CA LEU A 32 -12.34 2.85 -6.91
C LEU A 32 -11.47 1.68 -7.40
N ILE A 33 -11.39 1.46 -8.71
CA ILE A 33 -10.53 0.41 -9.28
C ILE A 33 -9.07 0.67 -8.92
N TYR A 34 -8.61 1.92 -9.04
CA TYR A 34 -7.25 2.29 -8.67
C TYR A 34 -6.97 2.05 -7.19
N GLN A 35 -7.87 2.45 -6.30
CA GLN A 35 -7.76 2.22 -4.86
C GLN A 35 -7.75 0.73 -4.53
N HIS A 36 -8.65 -0.06 -5.13
CA HIS A 36 -8.70 -1.50 -4.92
C HIS A 36 -7.43 -2.19 -5.46
N TRP A 37 -6.92 -1.76 -6.60
CA TRP A 37 -5.65 -2.25 -7.12
C TRP A 37 -4.47 -1.94 -6.18
N GLN A 38 -4.47 -0.76 -5.55
CA GLN A 38 -3.46 -0.42 -4.54
C GLN A 38 -3.58 -1.27 -3.27
N THR A 39 -4.79 -1.60 -2.82
CA THR A 39 -4.97 -2.44 -1.61
C THR A 39 -4.57 -3.89 -1.85
N LEU A 40 -4.77 -4.40 -3.06
CA LEU A 40 -4.30 -5.73 -3.46
C LEU A 40 -2.78 -5.84 -3.49
N LYS A 41 -2.06 -4.72 -3.66
CA LYS A 41 -0.59 -4.75 -3.63
C LYS A 41 -0.11 -4.91 -2.18
N PRO A 42 0.70 -5.93 -1.88
CA PRO A 42 1.30 -6.06 -0.57
C PRO A 42 2.13 -4.82 -0.27
N ARG A 43 1.97 -4.25 0.94
CA ARG A 43 2.76 -3.12 1.39
C ARG A 43 4.24 -3.52 1.38
N GLN A 44 5.01 -2.92 0.47
CA GLN A 44 6.44 -3.16 0.43
C GLN A 44 7.11 -2.64 1.71
N THR A 45 7.88 -3.49 2.38
CA THR A 45 8.70 -3.08 3.53
C THR A 45 9.78 -2.10 3.09
N LEU A 46 10.34 -1.31 4.03
CA LEU A 46 11.46 -0.40 3.72
C LEU A 46 12.63 -1.12 3.05
N ALA A 47 12.91 -2.37 3.46
CA ALA A 47 13.93 -3.19 2.83
C ALA A 47 13.58 -3.51 1.36
N GLN A 48 12.35 -3.95 1.09
CA GLN A 48 11.90 -4.24 -0.28
C GLN A 48 11.94 -3.00 -1.19
N ARG A 49 11.55 -1.82 -0.67
CA ARG A 49 11.65 -0.55 -1.41
C ARG A 49 13.09 -0.15 -1.76
N ARG A 50 14.06 -0.58 -0.93
CA ARG A 50 15.49 -0.28 -1.09
C ARG A 50 16.28 -1.35 -1.85
N GLY A 51 15.59 -2.30 -2.49
CA GLY A 51 16.24 -3.37 -3.26
C GLY A 51 16.54 -4.65 -2.46
N GLY A 52 15.91 -4.81 -1.29
CA GLY A 52 16.04 -5.99 -0.43
C GLY A 52 16.95 -5.80 0.78
N HIS A 53 17.27 -6.90 1.46
CA HIS A 53 18.25 -6.91 2.55
C HIS A 53 19.68 -7.03 1.96
N PRO A 54 20.66 -6.28 2.49
CA PRO A 54 22.05 -6.43 2.07
C PRO A 54 22.55 -7.86 2.32
N LYS A 55 23.13 -8.49 1.29
CA LYS A 55 23.57 -9.90 1.32
C LYS A 55 24.64 -10.19 2.38
N ASN A 56 25.49 -9.21 2.66
CA ASN A 56 26.64 -9.33 3.58
C ASN A 56 26.48 -8.39 4.78
N LEU A 57 25.26 -8.25 5.30
CA LEU A 57 25.02 -7.37 6.45
C LEU A 57 25.79 -7.88 7.67
N LEU A 58 26.75 -7.08 8.15
CA LEU A 58 27.51 -7.36 9.38
C LEU A 58 28.28 -8.70 9.34
N GLN A 59 28.67 -9.16 8.13
CA GLN A 59 29.33 -10.45 7.95
C GLN A 59 30.66 -10.57 8.73
N ASP A 60 31.42 -9.47 8.82
CA ASP A 60 32.70 -9.40 9.54
C ASP A 60 32.57 -8.70 10.89
N ALA A 61 31.35 -8.38 11.32
CA ALA A 61 31.13 -7.68 12.57
C ALA A 61 31.18 -8.66 13.76
N ALA A 62 31.63 -8.17 14.91
CA ALA A 62 31.51 -8.92 16.14
C ALA A 62 30.03 -9.27 16.43
N PRO A 63 29.72 -10.44 17.02
CA PRO A 63 28.34 -10.87 17.26
C PRO A 63 27.50 -9.88 18.08
N ASP A 64 28.16 -9.10 18.92
CA ASP A 64 27.60 -8.08 19.79
C ASP A 64 27.57 -6.67 19.18
N ALA A 65 28.05 -6.49 17.95
CA ALA A 65 28.11 -5.18 17.28
C ALA A 65 26.74 -4.51 17.10
N SER A 66 25.65 -5.30 17.11
CA SER A 66 24.27 -4.80 17.04
C SER A 66 23.67 -4.44 18.41
N LEU A 67 24.30 -4.87 19.51
CA LEU A 67 23.83 -4.59 20.86
C LEU A 67 23.78 -3.08 21.11
N ARG A 68 22.82 -2.66 21.92
CA ARG A 68 22.67 -1.24 22.24
C ARG A 68 23.86 -0.73 23.05
N GLU A 69 24.35 -1.55 23.97
CA GLU A 69 25.43 -1.16 24.88
C GLU A 69 26.76 -0.99 24.16
N THR A 70 27.07 -1.84 23.16
CA THR A 70 28.26 -1.70 22.31
C THR A 70 28.17 -0.45 21.41
N ARG A 71 27.01 -0.19 20.79
CA ARG A 71 26.80 1.02 19.96
C ARG A 71 26.94 2.33 20.72
N LYS A 72 26.65 2.33 22.02
CA LYS A 72 26.80 3.52 22.87
C LYS A 72 28.24 3.90 23.16
N GLN A 73 29.17 2.93 23.14
CA GLN A 73 30.57 3.17 23.47
C GLN A 73 31.39 3.72 22.30
N ILE A 74 30.87 3.68 21.06
CA ILE A 74 31.56 4.13 19.84
C ILE A 74 31.28 5.62 19.54
N LYS A 75 30.60 6.33 20.44
CA LYS A 75 30.17 7.73 20.24
C LYS A 75 30.98 8.70 21.09
#